data_AF-A0A813J800-F1
#
_entry.id   AF-A0A813J800-F1
#
_cell.length_a   1.000
_cell.length_b   1.000
_cell.length_c   1.000
_cell.angle_alpha   90.00
_cell.angle_beta   90.00
_cell.angle_gamma   90.00
#
_symmetry.space_group_name_H-M   'P 1'
#
loop_
_entity.id
_entity.type
_entity.pdbx_description
1 polymer ?
#
loop_
_entity_poly.entity_id
_entity_poly.type
_entity_poly.pdbx_seq_one_letter_code
_entity_poly.pdbx_strand_id
1 'polypeptide(L)'
;MIISKGLLLTYVLLRAARISHKCDRTKHFINSLLHPPSEDSSYLDTGRSYLVRYIDDSAAGFCIQGGRITVFAVMKLFYGMCALTFAIITQAYSS
;
A
#
# COMPACT_ATOMS: atom_id res chain seq x y z
N MET A 1 20.15 -12.20 16.47
CA MET A 1 19.64 -12.75 15.19
C MET A 1 18.18 -12.39 14.90
N ILE A 2 17.29 -12.39 15.90
CA ILE A 2 15.84 -12.07 15.74
C ILE A 2 15.58 -10.60 15.35
N ILE A 3 16.30 -9.65 15.95
CA ILE A 3 16.13 -8.20 15.67
C ILE A 3 16.48 -7.87 14.22
N SER A 4 17.57 -8.45 13.69
CA SER A 4 17.98 -8.29 12.29
C SER A 4 16.92 -8.83 11.32
N LYS A 5 16.34 -10.00 11.60
CA LYS A 5 15.24 -10.56 10.80
C LYS A 5 13.97 -9.69 10.86
N GLY A 6 13.65 -9.16 12.04
CA GLY A 6 12.50 -8.26 12.23
C GLY A 6 12.62 -6.95 11.44
N LEU A 7 13.82 -6.34 11.42
CA LEU A 7 14.13 -5.15 10.64
C LEU A 7 14.06 -5.41 9.13
N LEU A 8 14.59 -6.55 8.67
CA LEU A 8 14.56 -6.93 7.26
C LEU A 8 13.11 -7.15 6.78
N LEU A 9 12.27 -7.76 7.62
CA LEU A 9 10.86 -7.95 7.35
C LEU A 9 10.10 -6.62 7.28
N THR A 10 10.31 -5.70 8.23
CA THR A 10 9.67 -4.37 8.18
C THR A 10 10.16 -3.55 6.97
N TYR A 11 11.43 -3.67 6.58
CA TYR A 11 11.97 -3.04 5.37
C TYR A 11 11.28 -3.55 4.10
N VAL A 12 11.14 -4.87 3.96
CA VAL A 12 10.44 -5.48 2.81
C VAL A 12 8.98 -5.05 2.77
N LEU A 13 8.28 -5.07 3.91
CA LEU A 13 6.90 -4.62 4.00
C LEU A 13 6.73 -3.14 3.65
N LEU A 14 7.67 -2.28 4.05
CA LEU A 14 7.66 -0.86 3.71
C LEU A 14 7.87 -0.64 2.20
N ARG A 15 8.78 -1.40 1.60
CA ARG A 15 9.03 -1.35 0.15
C ARG A 15 7.81 -1.84 -0.63
N ALA A 16 7.19 -2.93 -0.18
CA ALA A 16 5.94 -3.46 -0.73
C ALA A 16 4.81 -2.42 -0.66
N ALA A 17 4.63 -1.79 0.50
CA ALA A 17 3.63 -0.73 0.70
C ALA A 17 3.85 0.48 -0.23
N ARG A 18 5.11 0.89 -0.45
CA ARG A 18 5.44 1.97 -1.40
C ARG A 18 5.09 1.61 -2.84
N ILE A 19 5.33 0.36 -3.25
CA ILE A 19 4.96 -0.12 -4.58
C ILE A 19 3.44 -0.15 -4.72
N SER A 20 2.71 -0.68 -3.73
CA SER A 20 1.24 -0.66 -3.71
C SER A 20 0.68 0.77 -3.86
N HIS A 21 1.28 1.75 -3.18
CA HIS A 21 0.86 3.15 -3.29
C HIS A 21 1.13 3.76 -4.68
N LYS A 22 2.15 3.28 -5.40
CA LYS A 22 2.39 3.70 -6.79
C LYS A 22 1.35 3.11 -7.73
N CYS A 23 1.04 1.82 -7.58
CA CYS A 23 0.02 1.15 -8.39
C CYS A 23 -1.37 1.79 -8.21
N ASP A 24 -1.71 2.22 -7.00
CA ASP A 24 -3.01 2.85 -6.73
C ASP A 24 -3.15 4.23 -7.41
N ARG A 25 -2.04 4.98 -7.53
CA ARG A 25 -2.03 6.27 -8.26
C ARG A 25 -2.26 6.12 -9.75
N THR A 26 -1.91 4.99 -10.35
CA THR A 26 -2.12 4.74 -11.78
C THR A 26 -3.60 4.80 -12.16
N LYS A 27 -4.49 4.33 -11.29
CA LYS A 27 -5.96 4.44 -11.49
C LYS A 27 -6.39 5.90 -11.59
N HIS A 28 -5.92 6.71 -10.65
CA HIS A 28 -6.23 8.13 -10.59
C HIS A 28 -5.67 8.88 -11.80
N PHE A 29 -4.45 8.52 -12.23
CA PHE A 29 -3.81 9.09 -13.41
C PHE A 29 -4.62 8.83 -14.68
N ILE A 30 -5.03 7.58 -14.93
CA ILE A 30 -5.86 7.20 -16.09
C ILE A 30 -7.20 7.92 -16.05
N ASN A 31 -7.80 8.06 -14.87
CA ASN A 31 -9.05 8.79 -14.70
C ASN A 31 -8.88 10.30 -15.00
N SER A 32 -7.71 10.87 -14.72
CA SER A 32 -7.41 12.30 -14.87
C SER A 32 -6.95 12.74 -16.26
N LEU A 33 -6.64 11.82 -17.18
CA LEU A 33 -6.01 12.11 -18.49
C LEU A 33 -6.94 12.81 -19.51
N LEU A 34 -7.97 13.52 -19.06
CA LEU A 34 -8.99 14.11 -19.93
C LEU A 34 -8.42 15.17 -20.88
N HIS A 35 -8.61 14.91 -22.18
CA HIS A 35 -8.51 15.87 -23.28
C HIS A 35 -9.80 16.70 -23.42
N PRO A 36 -9.75 17.91 -24.02
CA PRO A 36 -10.89 18.84 -24.12
C PRO A 36 -12.12 18.20 -24.77
N PRO A 37 -13.32 18.72 -24.48
CA PRO A 37 -14.59 18.12 -24.87
C PRO A 37 -14.71 18.07 -26.41
N SER A 38 -14.57 16.88 -27.00
CA SER A 38 -15.08 16.62 -28.35
C SER A 38 -16.58 16.33 -28.24
N GLU A 39 -17.36 16.91 -29.15
CA GLU A 39 -18.82 17.09 -29.11
C GLU A 39 -19.68 15.81 -28.94
N ASP A 40 -19.09 14.62 -28.98
CA ASP A 40 -19.76 13.34 -28.74
C ASP A 40 -19.79 12.95 -27.25
N SER A 41 -20.38 13.81 -26.43
CA SER A 41 -20.47 13.66 -24.95
C SER A 41 -21.47 12.59 -24.46
N SER A 42 -21.96 11.70 -25.33
CA SER A 42 -23.06 10.77 -25.01
C SER A 42 -22.60 9.40 -24.50
N TYR A 43 -21.41 8.93 -24.88
CA TYR A 43 -20.89 7.66 -24.39
C TYR A 43 -19.88 7.93 -23.29
N LEU A 44 -20.37 7.98 -22.04
CA LEU A 44 -19.56 7.72 -20.86
C LEU A 44 -18.56 6.61 -21.17
N ASP A 45 -17.30 6.98 -21.31
CA ASP A 45 -16.20 6.17 -21.82
C ASP A 45 -16.17 4.79 -21.15
N THR A 46 -16.86 3.82 -21.76
CA THR A 46 -17.13 2.50 -21.20
C THR A 46 -15.82 1.71 -21.16
N GLY A 47 -14.94 1.97 -22.13
CA GLY A 47 -13.57 1.47 -22.15
C GLY A 47 -12.78 1.94 -20.93
N ARG A 48 -12.83 3.23 -20.58
CA ARG A 48 -12.17 3.75 -19.37
C ARG A 48 -12.74 3.16 -18.08
N SER A 49 -14.07 3.07 -17.97
CA SER A 49 -14.73 2.50 -16.79
C SER A 49 -14.33 1.03 -16.57
N TYR A 50 -14.24 0.27 -17.66
CA TYR A 50 -13.71 -1.10 -17.65
C TYR A 50 -12.23 -1.15 -17.25
N LEU A 51 -11.40 -0.24 -17.76
CA LEU A 51 -9.97 -0.20 -17.47
C LEU A 51 -9.68 0.15 -16.00
N VAL A 52 -10.39 1.14 -15.44
CA VAL A 52 -10.29 1.48 -14.01
C VAL A 52 -10.72 0.29 -13.15
N ARG A 53 -11.83 -0.37 -13.50
CA ARG A 53 -12.32 -1.56 -12.80
C ARG A 53 -11.36 -2.73 -12.90
N TYR A 54 -10.79 -2.99 -14.07
CA TYR A 54 -9.76 -4.00 -14.28
C TYR A 54 -8.51 -3.75 -13.41
N ILE A 55 -8.08 -2.49 -13.27
CA ILE A 55 -6.94 -2.15 -12.40
C ILE A 55 -7.29 -2.33 -10.91
N ASP A 56 -8.55 -2.14 -10.53
CA ASP A 56 -8.98 -2.38 -9.15
C ASP A 56 -9.12 -3.88 -8.84
N ASP A 57 -9.74 -4.64 -9.74
CA ASP A 57 -9.94 -6.09 -9.66
C ASP A 57 -8.62 -6.88 -9.76
N SER A 58 -7.66 -6.39 -10.53
CA SER A 58 -6.31 -6.99 -10.60
C SER A 58 -5.50 -6.80 -9.30
N ALA A 59 -6.04 -6.07 -8.32
CA ALA A 59 -5.41 -5.83 -7.02
C ALA A 59 -3.95 -5.37 -7.14
N ALA A 60 -3.63 -4.57 -8.17
CA ALA A 60 -2.28 -4.14 -8.48
C ALA A 60 -1.59 -3.54 -7.23
N GLY A 61 -0.67 -4.30 -6.64
CA GLY A 61 -0.07 -4.02 -5.34
C GLY A 61 0.22 -5.30 -4.55
N PHE A 62 0.88 -5.16 -3.41
CA PHE A 62 1.10 -6.29 -2.50
C PHE A 62 -0.13 -6.45 -1.59
N CYS A 63 -0.80 -7.60 -1.71
CA CYS A 63 -1.89 -8.02 -0.84
C CYS A 63 -1.48 -9.22 0.02
N ILE A 64 -1.85 -9.22 1.29
CA ILE A 64 -1.73 -10.36 2.21
C ILE A 64 -3.14 -10.73 2.64
N GLN A 65 -3.56 -11.98 2.41
CA GLN A 65 -4.90 -12.47 2.76
C GLN A 65 -6.05 -11.59 2.24
N GLY A 66 -5.93 -11.05 1.03
CA GLY A 66 -6.94 -10.13 0.45
C GLY A 66 -6.89 -8.69 0.97
N GLY A 67 -6.08 -8.39 1.99
CA GLY A 67 -5.84 -7.03 2.46
C GLY A 67 -4.64 -6.37 1.78
N ARG A 68 -4.81 -5.15 1.25
CA ARG A 68 -3.70 -4.37 0.68
C ARG A 68 -2.73 -3.93 1.77
N ILE A 69 -1.42 -4.16 1.56
CA ILE A 69 -0.39 -3.63 2.44
C ILE A 69 -0.29 -2.12 2.22
N THR A 70 -0.70 -1.35 3.23
CA THR A 70 -0.57 0.11 3.24
C THR A 70 0.60 0.54 4.11
N VAL A 71 1.18 1.72 3.82
CA VAL A 71 2.24 2.30 4.65
C VAL A 71 1.76 2.45 6.09
N PHE A 72 0.49 2.82 6.28
CA PHE A 72 -0.13 2.94 7.59
C PHE A 72 -0.13 1.62 8.38
N ALA A 73 -0.47 0.50 7.74
CA ALA A 73 -0.44 -0.82 8.38
C ALA A 73 0.99 -1.22 8.80
N VAL A 74 1.99 -0.94 7.95
CA VAL A 74 3.39 -1.22 8.25
C VAL A 74 3.91 -0.36 9.40
N MET A 75 3.50 0.92 9.47
CA MET A 75 3.86 1.81 10.58
C MET A 75 3.31 1.32 11.91
N LYS A 76 2.06 0.82 11.95
CA LYS A 76 1.49 0.21 13.17
C LYS A 76 2.30 -0.99 13.65
N LEU A 77 2.70 -1.87 12.74
CA LEU A 77 3.55 -3.02 13.06
C LEU A 77 4.91 -2.56 13.59
N PHE A 78 5.51 -1.55 12.97
CA PHE A 78 6.78 -0.98 13.41
C PHE A 78 6.68 -0.39 14.82
N TYR A 79 5.64 0.40 15.10
CA TYR A 79 5.37 0.94 16.44
C TYR A 79 5.20 -0.17 17.48
N GLY A 80 4.43 -1.21 17.18
CA GLY A 80 4.26 -2.36 18.07
C GLY A 80 5.58 -3.07 18.38
N MET A 81 6.44 -3.26 17.36
CA MET A 81 7.78 -3.83 17.54
C MET A 81 8.66 -2.95 18.43
N CYS A 82 8.67 -1.63 18.20
CA CYS A 82 9.43 -0.70 19.04
C CYS A 82 8.95 -0.70 20.50
N ALA A 83 7.63 -0.69 20.72
CA ALA A 83 7.04 -0.76 22.06
C ALA A 83 7.43 -2.06 22.79
N LEU A 84 7.38 -3.20 22.11
CA LEU A 84 7.84 -4.49 22.65
C LEU A 84 9.33 -4.46 22.99
N THR A 85 10.17 -3.95 22.10
CA THR A 85 11.61 -3.84 22.37
C THR A 85 11.89 -2.95 23.57
N PHE A 86 11.16 -1.83 23.70
CA PHE A 86 11.31 -0.92 24.83
C PHE A 86 10.87 -1.60 26.13
N ALA A 87 9.72 -2.29 26.13
CA ALA A 87 9.23 -3.02 27.31
C ALA A 87 10.23 -4.10 27.79
N ILE A 88 10.81 -4.87 26.86
CA ILE A 88 11.82 -5.89 27.19
C ILE A 88 13.08 -5.24 27.78
N ILE A 89 13.55 -4.14 27.18
CA ILE A 89 14.71 -3.40 27.69
C ILE A 89 14.40 -2.85 29.09
N THR A 90 13.26 -2.19 29.29
CA THR A 90 12.85 -1.67 30.59
C THR A 90 12.79 -2.76 31.65
N GLN A 91 12.25 -3.94 31.32
CA GLN A 91 12.23 -5.08 32.23
C GLN A 91 13.65 -5.58 32.57
N ALA A 92 14.54 -5.62 31.59
CA ALA A 92 15.92 -6.04 31.80
C ALA A 92 16.74 -5.05 32.66
N TYR A 93 16.42 -3.75 32.60
CA TYR A 93 17.06 -2.73 33.46
C TYR A 93 16.43 -2.59 34.85
N SER A 94 15.19 -3.09 35.02
CA SER A 94 14.47 -3.07 36.30
C SER A 94 14.81 -4.26 37.21
N SER A 95 15.66 -5.18 36.75
CA SER A 95 16.05 -6.41 37.45
C SER A 95 17.52 -6.39 37.81
#